data_AF-A0A605H0I1-F1
#
_entry.id   AF-A0A605H0I1-F1
#
_cell.length_a   1.000
_cell.length_b   1.000
_cell.length_c   1.000
_cell.angle_alpha   90.00
_cell.angle_beta   90.00
_cell.angle_gamma   90.00
#
_symmetry.space_group_name_H-M   'P 1'
#
loop_
_entity.id
_entity.type
_entity.pdbx_description
1 polymer ?
#
loop_
_entity_poly.entity_id
_entity_poly.type
_entity_poly.pdbx_seq_one_letter_code
_entity_poly.pdbx_strand_id
1 'polypeptide(L)'
;MTLLIGDKSRIAVEYSIYNLEKFIGCAKIWLNHSFIGSLSDTIFIDGYLIGGFNEVLSKTMLNDRYLFDNPVKIYESINDDMLCDDDNLYELAKSYRVNFGTWSDYFNVYSYKLSESTGVILWQLTERNDELKDLINYPSCVFYETFNYSDLLEVIDHLNSIKTQH
;
A
#
# COMPACT_ATOMS: atom_id res chain seq x y z
N MET A 1 -0.36 -15.61 -16.46
CA MET A 1 -1.73 -15.06 -16.56
C MET A 1 -2.03 -14.43 -15.22
N THR A 2 -2.49 -13.18 -15.17
CA THR A 2 -2.88 -12.55 -13.90
C THR A 2 -4.33 -12.88 -13.56
N LEU A 3 -4.62 -12.88 -12.26
CA LEU A 3 -5.93 -13.01 -11.66
C LEU A 3 -6.26 -11.71 -10.92
N LEU A 4 -7.53 -11.46 -10.68
CA LEU A 4 -8.02 -10.26 -9.99
C LEU A 4 -8.96 -10.67 -8.85
N ILE A 5 -8.72 -10.13 -7.67
CA ILE A 5 -9.62 -10.19 -6.51
C ILE A 5 -10.11 -8.77 -6.23
N GLY A 6 -11.40 -8.58 -6.02
CA GLY A 6 -12.00 -7.27 -5.73
C GLY A 6 -12.37 -6.46 -6.99
N ASP A 7 -12.52 -5.14 -6.82
CA ASP A 7 -12.94 -4.21 -7.86
C ASP A 7 -11.95 -3.03 -7.96
N LYS A 8 -11.39 -2.80 -9.16
CA LYS A 8 -10.39 -1.74 -9.38
C LYS A 8 -10.93 -0.33 -9.09
N SER A 9 -12.24 -0.12 -9.15
CA SER A 9 -12.89 1.15 -8.78
C SER A 9 -12.97 1.36 -7.27
N ARG A 10 -12.77 0.30 -6.48
CA ARG A 10 -12.71 0.30 -5.01
C ARG A 10 -11.30 -0.12 -4.60
N ILE A 11 -11.17 -1.31 -4.01
CA ILE A 11 -9.91 -1.98 -3.77
C ILE A 11 -9.89 -3.32 -4.51
N ALA A 12 -8.76 -3.61 -5.16
CA ALA A 12 -8.52 -4.91 -5.76
C ALA A 12 -7.05 -5.30 -5.66
N VAL A 13 -6.78 -6.59 -5.78
CA VAL A 13 -5.43 -7.12 -5.98
C VAL A 13 -5.40 -7.86 -7.30
N GLU A 14 -4.54 -7.38 -8.21
CA GLU A 14 -4.18 -8.12 -9.41
C GLU A 14 -2.88 -8.85 -9.17
N TYR A 15 -2.82 -10.15 -9.43
CA TYR A 15 -1.67 -10.97 -9.03
C TYR A 15 -1.43 -12.16 -9.95
N SER A 16 -0.23 -12.74 -9.86
CA SER A 16 0.11 -14.05 -10.44
C SER A 16 1.02 -14.79 -9.46
N ILE A 17 0.58 -15.95 -8.97
CA ILE A 17 1.39 -16.82 -8.11
C ILE A 17 2.16 -17.80 -8.99
N TYR A 18 3.47 -17.89 -8.78
CA TYR A 18 4.32 -18.88 -9.46
C TYR A 18 5.01 -19.84 -8.49
N ASN A 19 5.01 -19.55 -7.17
CA ASN A 19 5.36 -20.51 -6.13
C ASN A 19 4.28 -20.51 -5.05
N LEU A 20 3.40 -21.51 -5.11
CA LEU A 20 2.26 -21.62 -4.19
C LEU A 20 2.69 -22.01 -2.77
N GLU A 21 3.64 -22.93 -2.62
CA GLU A 21 4.13 -23.40 -1.30
C GLU A 21 4.62 -22.25 -0.43
N LYS A 22 5.34 -21.29 -1.04
CA LYS A 22 5.85 -20.10 -0.35
C LYS A 22 4.95 -18.87 -0.55
N PHE A 23 3.85 -19.00 -1.27
CA PHE A 23 2.95 -17.90 -1.64
C PHE A 23 3.70 -16.68 -2.22
N ILE A 24 4.58 -16.94 -3.19
CA ILE A 24 5.39 -15.94 -3.90
C ILE A 24 4.86 -15.76 -5.32
N GLY A 25 4.78 -14.50 -5.74
CA GLY A 25 4.26 -14.11 -7.03
C GLY A 25 4.66 -12.69 -7.40
N CYS A 26 3.86 -12.08 -8.26
CA CYS A 26 3.84 -10.63 -8.48
C CYS A 26 2.43 -10.10 -8.22
N ALA A 27 2.31 -8.83 -7.86
CA ALA A 27 1.01 -8.23 -7.55
C ALA A 27 0.96 -6.71 -7.77
N LYS A 28 -0.26 -6.19 -7.87
CA LYS A 28 -0.59 -4.77 -7.79
C LYS A 28 -1.81 -4.61 -6.88
N ILE A 29 -1.75 -3.63 -6.00
CA ILE A 29 -2.92 -3.12 -5.28
C ILE A 29 -3.56 -2.07 -6.16
N TRP A 30 -4.83 -2.21 -6.49
CA TRP A 30 -5.61 -1.20 -7.18
C TRP A 30 -6.49 -0.46 -6.17
N LEU A 31 -6.47 0.86 -6.26
CA LEU A 31 -7.31 1.79 -5.50
C LEU A 31 -7.84 2.84 -6.48
N ASN A 32 -9.16 2.83 -6.72
CA ASN A 32 -9.81 3.79 -7.64
C ASN A 32 -9.07 3.95 -8.99
N HIS A 33 -8.77 2.83 -9.65
CA HIS A 33 -8.04 2.71 -10.92
C HIS A 33 -6.57 3.18 -10.91
N SER A 34 -6.08 3.71 -9.80
CA SER A 34 -4.65 3.89 -9.54
C SER A 34 -4.08 2.63 -8.89
N PHE A 35 -2.76 2.44 -8.89
CA PHE A 35 -2.19 1.21 -8.33
C PHE A 35 -0.85 1.38 -7.62
N ILE A 36 -0.57 0.53 -6.63
CA ILE A 36 0.72 0.38 -5.95
C ILE A 36 1.30 -0.99 -6.31
N GLY A 37 2.62 -1.06 -6.54
CA GLY A 37 3.31 -2.31 -6.85
C GLY A 37 3.50 -2.55 -8.35
N SER A 38 3.88 -3.77 -8.72
CA SER A 38 4.30 -4.12 -10.08
C SER A 38 4.06 -5.59 -10.37
N LEU A 39 3.60 -5.90 -11.59
CA LEU A 39 3.49 -7.29 -12.07
C LEU A 39 4.81 -7.79 -12.66
N SER A 40 5.82 -6.91 -12.74
CA SER A 40 7.19 -7.24 -13.16
C SER A 40 8.12 -7.49 -11.97
N ASP A 41 7.66 -7.26 -10.73
CA ASP A 41 8.46 -7.44 -9.51
C ASP A 41 7.94 -8.60 -8.67
N THR A 42 8.86 -9.29 -8.02
CA THR A 42 8.55 -10.40 -7.12
C THR A 42 8.17 -9.90 -5.74
N ILE A 43 7.10 -10.45 -5.19
CA ILE A 43 6.67 -10.18 -3.83
C ILE A 43 6.30 -11.47 -3.10
N PHE A 44 6.65 -11.54 -1.82
CA PHE A 44 6.12 -12.52 -0.90
C PHE A 44 4.72 -12.09 -0.47
N ILE A 45 3.69 -12.70 -1.06
CA ILE A 45 2.30 -12.23 -0.91
C ILE A 45 1.83 -12.37 0.54
N ASP A 46 2.20 -13.45 1.22
CA ASP A 46 1.80 -13.68 2.62
C ASP A 46 2.48 -12.69 3.57
N GLY A 47 3.81 -12.62 3.55
CA GLY A 47 4.55 -11.77 4.49
C GLY A 47 4.52 -10.28 4.18
N TYR A 48 4.50 -9.88 2.90
CA TYR A 48 4.61 -8.47 2.51
C TYR A 48 3.29 -7.86 2.08
N LEU A 49 2.53 -8.51 1.19
CA LEU A 49 1.25 -7.93 0.75
C LEU A 49 0.20 -8.00 1.86
N ILE A 50 -0.09 -9.19 2.38
CA ILE A 50 -1.06 -9.37 3.48
C ILE A 50 -0.52 -8.72 4.76
N GLY A 51 0.79 -8.81 5.03
CA GLY A 51 1.44 -8.08 6.12
C GLY A 51 1.16 -6.57 6.08
N GLY A 52 1.44 -5.91 4.94
CA GLY A 52 1.17 -4.49 4.77
C GLY A 52 -0.32 -4.13 4.85
N PHE A 53 -1.21 -5.01 4.39
CA PHE A 53 -2.66 -4.82 4.61
C PHE A 53 -3.05 -4.87 6.08
N ASN A 54 -2.48 -5.78 6.87
CA ASN A 54 -2.71 -5.83 8.31
C ASN A 54 -2.14 -4.59 9.01
N GLU A 55 -0.99 -4.06 8.57
CA GLU A 55 -0.47 -2.79 9.05
C GLU A 55 -1.45 -1.64 8.78
N VAL A 56 -2.02 -1.57 7.57
CA VAL A 56 -3.05 -0.60 7.17
C VAL A 56 -4.28 -0.66 8.09
N LEU A 57 -4.76 -1.87 8.39
CA LEU A 57 -5.91 -2.09 9.29
C LEU A 57 -5.63 -1.65 10.74
N SER A 58 -4.37 -1.69 11.18
CA SER A 58 -3.98 -1.28 12.53
C SER A 58 -3.70 0.22 12.69
N LYS A 59 -3.76 1.01 11.61
CA LYS A 59 -3.41 2.43 11.68
C LYS A 59 -4.39 3.22 12.55
N THR A 60 -3.85 4.24 13.20
CA THR A 60 -4.60 5.16 14.06
C THR A 60 -5.08 6.37 13.27
N MET A 61 -5.92 7.19 13.91
CA MET A 61 -6.30 8.50 13.37
C MET A 61 -5.07 9.39 13.19
N LEU A 62 -5.17 10.32 12.26
CA LEU A 62 -4.11 11.29 11.99
C LEU A 62 -3.89 12.20 13.20
N ASN A 63 -2.62 12.45 13.54
CA ASN A 63 -2.23 13.37 14.60
C ASN A 63 -2.43 14.83 14.15
N ASP A 64 -2.80 15.73 15.06
CA ASP A 64 -3.02 17.17 14.80
C ASP A 64 -1.89 17.83 14.00
N ARG A 65 -0.64 17.38 14.17
CA ARG A 65 0.51 17.85 13.39
C ARG A 65 0.34 17.69 11.88
N TYR A 66 -0.33 16.63 11.45
CA TYR A 66 -0.54 16.29 10.05
C TYR A 66 -1.95 16.63 9.56
N LEU A 67 -2.81 17.24 10.39
CA LEU A 67 -4.17 17.61 10.01
C LEU A 67 -4.17 18.82 9.03
N PHE A 68 -4.03 18.52 7.74
CA PHE A 68 -4.14 19.48 6.65
C PHE A 68 -5.33 19.15 5.74
N ASP A 69 -6.01 20.17 5.20
CA ASP A 69 -7.08 19.97 4.21
C ASP A 69 -6.58 19.46 2.85
N ASN A 70 -5.27 19.54 2.61
CA ASN A 70 -4.65 19.12 1.35
C ASN A 70 -3.89 17.80 1.56
N PRO A 71 -4.33 16.69 0.93
CA PRO A 71 -3.65 15.39 1.02
C PRO A 71 -2.17 15.39 0.66
N VAL A 72 -1.77 16.23 -0.31
CA VAL A 72 -0.35 16.36 -0.70
C VAL A 72 0.46 16.92 0.46
N LYS A 73 -0.06 17.92 1.19
CA LYS A 73 0.61 18.47 2.37
C LYS A 73 0.66 17.48 3.53
N ILE A 74 -0.38 16.64 3.70
CA ILE A 74 -0.34 15.55 4.68
C ILE A 74 0.83 14.62 4.37
N TYR A 75 0.91 14.15 3.12
CA TYR A 75 2.00 13.27 2.67
C TYR A 75 3.37 13.93 2.85
N GLU A 76 3.55 15.15 2.36
CA GLU A 76 4.82 15.89 2.44
C GLU A 76 5.25 16.07 3.91
N SER A 77 4.32 16.46 4.79
CA SER A 77 4.64 16.66 6.20
C SER A 77 5.04 15.37 6.93
N ILE A 78 4.40 14.23 6.62
CA ILE A 78 4.83 12.94 7.17
C ILE A 78 6.19 12.54 6.60
N ASN A 79 6.39 12.73 5.29
CA ASN A 79 7.63 12.38 4.63
C ASN A 79 8.83 13.23 5.09
N ASP A 80 8.63 14.52 5.34
CA ASP A 80 9.66 15.41 5.85
C ASP A 80 10.10 15.00 7.26
N ASP A 81 9.16 14.63 8.13
CA ASP A 81 9.46 14.14 9.47
C ASP A 81 10.16 12.78 9.46
N MET A 82 9.90 11.92 8.46
CA MET A 82 10.65 10.66 8.25
C MET A 82 12.12 10.90 7.91
N LEU A 83 12.48 12.10 7.44
CA LEU A 83 13.84 12.50 7.08
C LEU A 83 14.48 13.43 8.13
N CYS A 84 13.77 13.72 9.22
CA CYS A 84 14.23 14.62 10.26
C CYS A 84 15.09 13.87 11.31
N ASP A 85 16.05 14.57 11.90
CA ASP A 85 16.90 14.05 12.98
C ASP A 85 16.22 14.06 14.37
N ASP A 86 14.97 14.53 14.47
CA ASP A 86 14.19 14.47 15.72
C ASP A 86 13.51 13.10 15.88
N ASP A 87 14.01 12.29 16.82
CA ASP A 87 13.51 10.95 17.10
C ASP A 87 11.99 10.89 17.34
N ASN A 88 11.40 11.92 17.99
CA ASN A 88 9.97 11.91 18.27
C ASN A 88 9.14 12.16 17.01
N LEU A 89 9.60 13.08 16.16
CA LEU A 89 8.95 13.37 14.88
C LEU A 89 9.10 12.18 13.93
N TYR A 90 10.29 11.59 13.88
CA TYR A 90 10.56 10.40 13.09
C TYR A 90 9.67 9.23 13.51
N GLU A 91 9.60 8.90 14.79
CA GLU A 91 8.78 7.78 15.27
C GLU A 91 7.28 8.05 15.08
N LEU A 92 6.82 9.30 15.24
CA LEU A 92 5.44 9.68 14.93
C LEU A 92 5.14 9.48 13.44
N ALA A 93 5.99 9.97 12.54
CA ALA A 93 5.79 9.83 11.10
C ALA A 93 5.84 8.36 10.65
N LYS A 94 6.78 7.59 11.21
CA LYS A 94 6.95 6.16 10.96
C LYS A 94 5.74 5.34 11.37
N SER A 95 5.00 5.77 12.38
CA SER A 95 3.74 5.09 12.77
C SER A 95 2.71 5.04 11.62
N TYR A 96 2.75 6.01 10.71
CA TYR A 96 1.89 6.07 9.52
C TYR A 96 2.44 5.31 8.31
N ARG A 97 3.75 4.98 8.29
CA ARG A 97 4.38 4.23 7.19
C ARG A 97 3.77 2.83 7.08
N VAL A 98 3.52 2.39 5.85
CA VAL A 98 3.14 1.01 5.54
C VAL A 98 4.29 0.35 4.80
N ASN A 99 4.67 -0.85 5.23
CA ASN A 99 5.70 -1.61 4.55
C ASN A 99 5.09 -2.74 3.69
N PHE A 100 5.24 -2.63 2.38
CA PHE A 100 4.86 -3.68 1.42
C PHE A 100 6.08 -4.49 0.93
N GLY A 101 7.11 -4.59 1.76
CA GLY A 101 8.35 -5.31 1.45
C GLY A 101 9.10 -4.68 0.28
N THR A 102 9.28 -5.44 -0.79
CA THR A 102 10.04 -5.04 -1.99
C THR A 102 9.52 -3.75 -2.63
N TRP A 103 8.22 -3.45 -2.51
CA TRP A 103 7.68 -2.21 -3.06
C TRP A 103 8.08 -0.97 -2.27
N SER A 104 8.47 -1.12 -1.00
CA SER A 104 8.93 0.00 -0.17
C SER A 104 10.25 0.59 -0.66
N ASP A 105 10.98 -0.11 -1.55
CA ASP A 105 12.17 0.38 -2.23
C ASP A 105 11.83 1.42 -3.31
N TYR A 106 10.61 1.35 -3.87
CA TYR A 106 10.17 2.22 -4.96
C TYR A 106 9.06 3.20 -4.54
N PHE A 107 8.27 2.83 -3.54
CA PHE A 107 7.13 3.59 -3.09
C PHE A 107 7.29 4.05 -1.64
N ASN A 108 7.02 5.32 -1.43
CA ASN A 108 6.68 5.82 -0.12
C ASN A 108 5.17 5.68 0.07
N VAL A 109 4.75 4.89 1.07
CA VAL A 109 3.35 4.59 1.35
C VAL A 109 3.02 4.90 2.80
N TYR A 110 1.99 5.70 3.01
CA TYR A 110 1.45 6.03 4.33
C TYR A 110 -0.04 5.69 4.39
N SER A 111 -0.52 5.37 5.58
CA SER A 111 -1.93 5.08 5.82
C SER A 111 -2.36 5.58 7.19
N TYR A 112 -3.60 6.01 7.30
CA TYR A 112 -4.23 6.39 8.56
C TYR A 112 -5.72 6.08 8.56
N LYS A 113 -6.31 6.02 9.75
CA LYS A 113 -7.75 5.85 9.95
C LYS A 113 -8.45 7.19 9.75
N LEU A 114 -9.51 7.23 8.94
CA LEU A 114 -10.37 8.40 8.79
C LEU A 114 -11.64 8.27 9.64
N SER A 115 -12.20 7.06 9.71
CA SER A 115 -13.37 6.71 10.51
C SER A 115 -13.28 5.24 10.94
N GLU A 116 -14.27 4.75 11.71
CA GLU A 116 -14.35 3.32 12.07
C GLU A 116 -14.47 2.38 10.86
N SER A 117 -15.00 2.86 9.72
CA SER A 117 -15.21 2.06 8.52
C SER A 117 -14.28 2.40 7.36
N THR A 118 -13.55 3.52 7.45
CA THR A 118 -12.84 4.11 6.32
C THR A 118 -11.39 4.40 6.67
N GLY A 119 -10.49 3.89 5.86
CA GLY A 119 -9.07 4.21 5.87
C GLY A 119 -8.69 5.16 4.75
N VAL A 120 -7.52 5.77 4.90
CA VAL A 120 -6.83 6.56 3.86
C VAL A 120 -5.50 5.90 3.57
N ILE A 121 -5.14 5.85 2.29
CA ILE A 121 -3.80 5.51 1.84
C ILE A 121 -3.25 6.62 0.94
N LEU A 122 -2.01 6.99 1.18
CA LEU A 122 -1.24 7.98 0.45
C LEU A 122 0.01 7.30 -0.09
N TRP A 123 0.37 7.57 -1.35
CA TRP A 123 1.62 7.05 -1.86
C TRP A 123 2.23 7.89 -2.99
N GLN A 124 3.53 7.69 -3.21
CA GLN A 124 4.27 8.27 -4.31
C GLN A 124 5.34 7.27 -4.76
N LEU A 125 5.56 7.18 -6.07
CA LEU A 125 6.74 6.51 -6.62
C LEU A 125 7.95 7.43 -6.44
N THR A 126 8.94 7.00 -5.65
CA THR A 126 10.14 7.77 -5.31
C THR A 126 11.36 7.36 -6.11
N GLU A 127 11.45 6.09 -6.50
CA GLU A 127 12.56 5.56 -7.30
C GLU A 127 12.05 4.98 -8.61
N ARG A 128 12.75 5.28 -9.71
CA ARG A 128 12.43 4.72 -11.02
C ARG A 128 13.30 3.50 -11.29
N ASN A 129 12.67 2.43 -11.77
CA ASN A 129 13.36 1.24 -12.24
C ASN A 129 12.81 0.87 -13.63
N ASP A 130 13.66 0.99 -14.65
CA ASP A 130 13.30 0.73 -16.05
C ASP A 130 12.97 -0.75 -16.34
N GLU A 131 13.35 -1.67 -15.44
CA GLU A 131 12.97 -3.08 -15.52
C GLU A 131 11.49 -3.31 -15.14
N LEU A 132 10.91 -2.40 -14.36
CA LEU A 132 9.52 -2.45 -13.93
C LEU A 132 8.63 -1.81 -15.00
N LYS A 133 8.30 -2.61 -16.03
CA LYS A 133 7.58 -2.16 -17.24
C LYS A 133 6.29 -1.37 -16.95
N ASP A 134 5.59 -1.78 -15.90
CA ASP A 134 4.35 -1.14 -15.45
C ASP A 134 4.56 0.28 -14.89
N LEU A 135 5.78 0.61 -14.47
CA LEU A 135 6.13 1.84 -13.78
C LEU A 135 6.85 2.86 -14.66
N ILE A 136 7.23 2.51 -15.89
CA ILE A 136 7.99 3.39 -16.81
C ILE A 136 7.32 4.77 -16.97
N ASN A 137 6.00 4.78 -17.11
CA ASN A 137 5.20 5.99 -17.29
C ASN A 137 4.34 6.31 -16.05
N TYR A 138 4.71 5.78 -14.88
CA TYR A 138 3.95 6.01 -13.67
C TYR A 138 4.01 7.50 -13.26
N PRO A 139 2.88 8.13 -12.90
CA PRO A 139 2.87 9.55 -12.56
C PRO A 139 3.78 9.88 -11.37
N SER A 140 4.58 10.92 -11.52
CA SER A 140 5.41 11.47 -10.44
C SER A 140 4.62 12.46 -9.58
N CYS A 141 3.51 12.01 -9.01
CA CYS A 141 2.67 12.78 -8.10
C CYS A 141 2.31 11.97 -6.86
N VAL A 142 1.84 12.67 -5.83
CA VAL A 142 1.24 12.04 -4.65
C VAL A 142 -0.17 11.59 -5.00
N PHE A 143 -0.45 10.33 -4.73
CA PHE A 143 -1.79 9.76 -4.78
C PHE A 143 -2.40 9.76 -3.38
N TYR A 144 -3.71 9.94 -3.33
CA TYR A 144 -4.53 9.90 -2.12
C TYR A 144 -5.81 9.19 -2.45
N GLU A 145 -6.12 8.13 -1.71
CA GLU A 145 -7.38 7.42 -1.85
C GLU A 145 -7.96 7.06 -0.49
N THR A 146 -9.29 7.08 -0.41
CA THR A 146 -10.06 6.53 0.71
C THR A 146 -10.58 5.16 0.33
N PHE A 147 -10.61 4.23 1.28
CA PHE A 147 -11.14 2.89 1.06
C PHE A 147 -11.95 2.40 2.27
N ASN A 148 -12.86 1.45 2.04
CA ASN A 148 -13.60 0.82 3.13
C ASN A 148 -12.82 -0.37 3.68
N TYR A 149 -12.79 -0.50 5.00
CA TYR A 149 -12.13 -1.63 5.65
C TYR A 149 -12.77 -2.98 5.32
N SER A 150 -14.08 -3.01 5.08
CA SER A 150 -14.79 -4.23 4.62
C SER A 150 -14.18 -4.78 3.33
N ASP A 151 -13.88 -3.90 2.38
CA ASP A 151 -13.42 -4.31 1.05
C ASP A 151 -11.99 -4.83 1.12
N LEU A 152 -11.16 -4.20 1.96
CA LEU A 152 -9.82 -4.68 2.24
C LEU A 152 -9.84 -6.05 2.93
N LEU A 153 -10.73 -6.25 3.91
CA LEU A 153 -10.88 -7.54 4.59
C LEU A 153 -11.34 -8.63 3.62
N GLU A 154 -12.30 -8.36 2.73
CA GLU A 154 -12.71 -9.30 1.69
C GLU A 154 -11.56 -9.72 0.77
N VAL A 155 -10.69 -8.78 0.40
CA VAL A 155 -9.48 -9.07 -0.39
C VAL A 155 -8.52 -9.97 0.39
N ILE A 156 -8.27 -9.66 1.67
CA ILE A 156 -7.39 -10.47 2.54
C ILE A 156 -7.94 -11.90 2.70
N ASP A 157 -9.23 -12.04 2.96
CA ASP A 157 -9.88 -13.35 3.15
C ASP A 157 -9.80 -14.19 1.87
N HIS A 158 -10.02 -13.58 0.71
CA HIS A 158 -9.84 -14.26 -0.56
C HIS A 158 -8.38 -14.68 -0.79
N LEU A 159 -7.39 -13.83 -0.54
CA LEU A 159 -5.98 -14.19 -0.65
C LEU A 159 -5.62 -15.36 0.29
N ASN A 160 -6.10 -15.33 1.53
CA ASN A 160 -5.91 -16.41 2.49
C ASN A 160 -6.60 -17.72 2.05
N SER A 161 -7.77 -17.64 1.42
CA SER A 161 -8.45 -18.84 0.90
C SER A 161 -7.67 -19.56 -0.20
N ILE A 162 -6.90 -18.83 -1.00
CA ILE A 162 -6.05 -19.42 -2.05
C ILE A 162 -4.93 -20.25 -1.42
N LYS A 163 -4.39 -19.77 -0.29
CA LYS A 163 -3.33 -20.46 0.46
C LYS A 163 -3.83 -21.80 1.04
N THR A 164 -5.10 -21.91 1.40
CA THR A 164 -5.67 -23.09 2.09
C THR A 164 -6.32 -24.12 1.17
N GLN A 165 -6.37 -23.88 -0.14
CA GLN A 165 -6.98 -24.81 -1.10
C GLN A 165 -6.15 -26.07 -1.38
N HIS A 166 -4.98 -26.24 -0.75
CA HIS A 166 -4.11 -27.42 -0.83
C HIS A 166 -3.37 -27.67 0.49
#